data_AF-A0A9P2P8S6-F1
#
_entry.id   AF-A0A9P2P8S6-F1
#
_cell.length_a   1.000
_cell.length_b   1.000
_cell.length_c   1.000
_cell.angle_alpha   90.00
_cell.angle_beta   90.00
_cell.angle_gamma   90.00
#
_symmetry.space_group_name_H-M   'P 1'
#
loop_
_entity.id
_entity.type
_entity.pdbx_description
1 polymer ?
#
loop_
_entity_poly.entity_id
_entity_poly.type
_entity_poly.pdbx_seq_one_letter_code
_entity_poly.pdbx_strand_id
1 'polypeptide(L)'
;MTEIAAEKRKRKLITELRDYQWLYQYSVFPRLLGANREEDKSRAEEIILSGLDEFRDKLRRKVSNIGILFELRKMNVNLNRGFRTQYRRKNFVQIYITFHASEKIEEELLNEIAEAVYGDEVNIKTRALSEEDVLGAIEKIRIEALYDFSAYYEIKGRKFNRYSGINRSSFLRKE
;
A
#
# COMPACT_ATOMS: atom_id res chain seq x y z
N MET A 1 -11.45 6.19 -28.97
CA MET A 1 -10.41 6.61 -27.99
C MET A 1 -9.81 5.35 -27.39
N THR A 2 -8.49 5.20 -27.47
CA THR A 2 -7.75 4.07 -26.89
C THR A 2 -7.47 4.39 -25.43
N GLU A 3 -7.96 3.54 -24.53
CA GLU A 3 -7.74 3.66 -23.08
C GLU A 3 -6.24 3.71 -22.74
N ILE A 4 -5.83 4.66 -21.90
CA ILE A 4 -4.43 4.82 -21.48
C ILE A 4 -4.07 3.70 -20.49
N ALA A 5 -2.83 3.21 -20.49
CA ALA A 5 -2.38 2.12 -19.62
C ALA A 5 -2.66 2.37 -18.11
N ALA A 6 -2.71 3.65 -17.69
CA ALA A 6 -3.07 4.04 -16.33
C ALA A 6 -4.55 3.75 -16.01
N GLU A 7 -5.47 4.06 -16.93
CA GLU A 7 -6.90 3.80 -16.80
C GLU A 7 -7.19 2.30 -16.72
N LYS A 8 -6.50 1.50 -17.54
CA LYS A 8 -6.61 0.03 -17.51
C LYS A 8 -6.21 -0.56 -16.17
N ARG A 9 -5.10 -0.08 -15.58
CA ARG A 9 -4.62 -0.52 -14.27
C ARG A 9 -5.60 -0.14 -13.16
N LYS A 10 -6.09 1.10 -13.20
CA LYS A 10 -7.08 1.62 -12.26
C LYS A 10 -8.38 0.81 -12.31
N ARG A 11 -8.92 0.53 -13.50
CA ARG A 11 -10.09 -0.32 -13.67
C ARG A 11 -9.86 -1.73 -13.14
N LYS A 12 -8.71 -2.35 -13.44
CA LYS A 12 -8.40 -3.70 -12.92
C LYS A 12 -8.40 -3.74 -11.39
N LEU A 13 -7.77 -2.77 -10.74
CA LEU A 13 -7.77 -2.67 -9.28
C LEU A 13 -9.19 -2.50 -8.73
N ILE A 14 -9.98 -1.60 -9.31
CA ILE A 14 -11.39 -1.38 -8.91
C ILE A 14 -12.20 -2.67 -9.05
N THR A 15 -12.03 -3.40 -10.17
CA THR A 15 -12.68 -4.70 -10.38
C THR A 15 -12.35 -5.68 -9.27
N GLU A 16 -11.07 -5.78 -8.89
CA GLU A 16 -10.67 -6.75 -7.86
C GLU A 16 -11.12 -6.31 -6.46
N LEU A 17 -11.18 -5.01 -6.16
CA LEU A 17 -11.80 -4.50 -4.94
C LEU A 17 -13.30 -4.78 -4.88
N ARG A 18 -13.99 -4.67 -6.02
CA ARG A 18 -15.45 -4.81 -6.10
C ARG A 18 -15.91 -6.26 -6.07
N ASP A 19 -15.27 -7.12 -6.86
CA ASP A 19 -15.76 -8.46 -7.18
C ASP A 19 -15.39 -9.51 -6.11
N TYR A 20 -14.45 -9.17 -5.22
CA TYR A 20 -13.98 -10.06 -4.16
C TYR A 20 -14.23 -9.46 -2.77
N GLN A 21 -14.29 -10.35 -1.77
CA GLN A 21 -14.51 -10.02 -0.37
C GLN A 21 -13.18 -9.68 0.31
N TRP A 22 -13.15 -8.52 0.95
CA TRP A 22 -12.01 -8.00 1.68
C TRP A 22 -12.45 -7.67 3.11
N LEU A 23 -11.92 -8.40 4.09
CA LEU A 23 -12.32 -8.28 5.48
C LEU A 23 -11.37 -7.40 6.30
N TYR A 24 -10.13 -7.28 5.86
CA TYR A 24 -9.09 -6.54 6.58
C TYR A 24 -8.27 -5.68 5.64
N GLN A 25 -7.82 -4.53 6.15
CA GLN A 25 -6.83 -3.68 5.49
C GLN A 25 -5.62 -3.51 6.41
N TYR A 26 -4.46 -3.63 5.80
CA TYR A 26 -3.17 -3.40 6.41
C TYR A 26 -2.47 -2.27 5.67
N SER A 27 -1.75 -1.43 6.41
CA SER A 27 -0.97 -0.34 5.84
C SER A 27 0.39 -0.26 6.52
N VAL A 28 1.46 -0.30 5.73
CA VAL A 28 2.85 -0.22 6.19
C VAL A 28 3.40 1.14 5.81
N PHE A 29 3.72 1.95 6.82
CA PHE A 29 4.21 3.31 6.69
C PHE A 29 5.67 3.40 7.12
N PRO A 30 6.52 4.20 6.46
CA PRO A 30 7.84 4.49 6.97
C PRO A 30 7.76 5.24 8.30
N ARG A 31 8.68 4.95 9.23
CA ARG A 31 8.89 5.76 10.44
C ARG A 31 9.71 6.99 10.06
N LEU A 32 9.08 8.15 10.18
CA LEU A 32 9.69 9.44 9.83
C LEU A 32 9.83 10.31 11.08
N LEU A 33 10.88 11.13 11.12
CA LEU A 33 11.20 11.96 12.28
C LEU A 33 10.40 13.28 12.27
N GLY A 34 9.96 13.73 11.10
CA GLY A 34 9.18 14.96 10.98
C GLY A 34 10.01 16.23 11.12
N ALA A 35 11.34 16.12 10.98
CA ALA A 35 12.30 17.21 11.21
C ALA A 35 12.56 18.01 9.93
N ASN A 36 12.80 17.34 8.81
CA ASN A 36 13.08 17.95 7.52
C ASN A 36 12.29 17.26 6.41
N ARG A 37 11.50 18.05 5.68
CA ARG A 37 10.58 17.53 4.65
C ARG A 37 11.30 16.78 3.53
N GLU A 38 12.41 17.31 3.02
CA GLU A 38 13.09 16.67 1.88
C GLU A 38 13.80 15.40 2.32
N GLU A 39 14.42 15.42 3.50
CA GLU A 39 15.04 14.22 4.09
C GLU A 39 14.00 13.14 4.38
N ASP A 40 12.90 13.49 5.06
CA ASP A 40 11.81 12.57 5.38
C ASP A 40 11.13 12.03 4.10
N LYS A 41 11.07 12.85 3.03
CA LYS A 41 10.59 12.40 1.71
C LYS A 41 11.52 11.36 1.10
N SER A 42 12.81 11.69 0.95
CA SER A 42 13.78 10.77 0.38
C SER A 42 13.87 9.46 1.18
N ARG A 43 13.84 9.56 2.51
CA ARG A 43 13.87 8.40 3.40
C ARG A 43 12.61 7.54 3.29
N ALA A 44 11.42 8.15 3.22
CA ALA A 44 10.18 7.42 3.00
C ALA A 44 10.20 6.63 1.68
N GLU A 45 10.75 7.23 0.63
CA GLU A 45 10.87 6.63 -0.69
C GLU A 45 11.86 5.46 -0.68
N GLU A 46 13.03 5.65 -0.07
CA GLU A 46 14.08 4.64 0.07
C GLU A 46 13.62 3.41 0.87
N ILE A 47 13.07 3.62 2.07
CA ILE A 47 12.62 2.53 2.97
C ILE A 47 11.60 1.65 2.23
N ILE A 48 10.55 2.25 1.67
CA ILE A 48 9.46 1.47 1.07
C ILE A 48 9.91 0.79 -0.23
N LEU A 49 10.72 1.45 -1.08
CA LEU A 49 11.08 0.89 -2.38
C LEU A 49 12.12 -0.23 -2.29
N SER A 50 13.06 -0.14 -1.33
CA SER A 50 14.12 -1.12 -1.12
C SER A 50 13.56 -2.49 -0.70
N GLY A 51 12.64 -2.51 0.27
CA GLY A 51 12.01 -3.75 0.75
C GLY A 51 10.78 -4.21 -0.02
N LEU A 52 10.27 -3.43 -1.00
CA LEU A 52 8.96 -3.67 -1.64
C LEU A 52 8.77 -5.10 -2.19
N ASP A 53 9.76 -5.58 -2.94
CA ASP A 53 9.64 -6.88 -3.62
C ASP A 53 9.83 -8.03 -2.61
N GLU A 54 10.75 -7.89 -1.67
CA GLU A 54 11.00 -8.88 -0.62
C GLU A 54 9.81 -9.01 0.34
N PHE A 55 9.24 -7.88 0.78
CA PHE A 55 8.05 -7.86 1.62
C PHE A 55 6.89 -8.58 0.95
N ARG A 56 6.64 -8.28 -0.32
CA ARG A 56 5.60 -8.95 -1.11
C ARG A 56 5.84 -10.46 -1.21
N ASP A 57 7.09 -10.86 -1.44
CA ASP A 57 7.45 -12.27 -1.58
C ASP A 57 7.35 -13.05 -0.26
N LYS A 58 7.79 -12.47 0.86
CA LYS A 58 7.61 -13.07 2.19
C LYS A 58 6.14 -13.19 2.54
N LEU A 59 5.35 -12.14 2.28
CA LEU A 59 3.90 -12.17 2.48
C LEU A 59 3.28 -13.32 1.68
N ARG A 60 3.55 -13.42 0.37
CA ARG A 60 3.07 -14.53 -0.47
C ARG A 60 3.36 -15.92 0.10
N ARG A 61 4.58 -16.12 0.63
CA ARG A 61 5.04 -17.42 1.15
C ARG A 61 4.44 -17.76 2.51
N LYS A 62 4.37 -16.79 3.43
CA LYS A 62 3.97 -17.01 4.83
C LYS A 62 2.46 -17.01 5.05
N VAL A 63 1.68 -16.37 4.18
CA VAL A 63 0.21 -16.34 4.25
C VAL A 63 -0.42 -16.95 2.99
N SER A 64 0.07 -18.13 2.60
CA SER A 64 -0.26 -18.80 1.32
C SER A 64 -1.74 -19.12 1.13
N ASN A 65 -2.50 -19.23 2.22
CA ASN A 65 -3.94 -19.51 2.23
C ASN A 65 -4.81 -18.25 2.17
N ILE A 66 -4.25 -17.05 2.34
CA ILE A 66 -5.02 -15.80 2.40
C ILE A 66 -4.92 -15.05 1.08
N GLY A 67 -6.06 -14.70 0.50
CA GLY A 67 -6.14 -13.85 -0.68
C GLY A 67 -5.77 -12.41 -0.33
N ILE A 68 -4.77 -11.84 -1.00
CA ILE A 68 -4.29 -10.49 -0.71
C ILE A 68 -4.27 -9.60 -1.95
N LEU A 69 -4.85 -8.42 -1.83
CA LEU A 69 -4.78 -7.33 -2.80
C LEU A 69 -3.71 -6.33 -2.39
N PHE A 70 -2.51 -6.44 -2.97
CA PHE A 70 -1.36 -5.61 -2.61
C PHE A 70 -1.23 -4.37 -3.49
N GLU A 71 -0.97 -3.22 -2.87
CA GLU A 71 -0.86 -1.92 -3.53
C GLU A 71 0.24 -1.04 -2.94
N LEU A 72 0.93 -0.29 -3.79
CA LEU A 72 1.70 0.89 -3.40
C LEU A 72 0.85 2.14 -3.62
N ARG A 73 0.69 2.96 -2.59
CA ARG A 73 -0.13 4.17 -2.63
C ARG A 73 0.68 5.41 -2.26
N LYS A 74 0.15 6.57 -2.66
CA LYS A 74 0.59 7.88 -2.22
C LYS A 74 -0.45 8.45 -1.27
N MET A 75 -0.01 9.18 -0.26
CA MET A 75 -0.91 10.00 0.55
C MET A 75 -0.22 11.28 0.98
N ASN A 76 -1.01 12.33 1.18
CA ASN A 76 -0.53 13.50 1.90
C ASN A 76 -0.44 13.16 3.39
N VAL A 77 0.72 13.38 4.02
CA VAL A 77 0.96 13.03 5.44
C VAL A 77 0.07 13.79 6.41
N ASN A 78 -0.51 14.94 6.02
CA ASN A 78 -1.47 15.65 6.87
C ASN A 78 -2.69 14.83 7.21
N LEU A 79 -3.03 13.88 6.34
CA LEU A 79 -4.14 12.97 6.55
C LEU A 79 -3.79 11.89 7.58
N ASN A 80 -2.50 11.74 7.92
CA ASN A 80 -2.05 10.84 8.97
C ASN A 80 -2.26 11.49 10.35
N ARG A 81 -3.39 11.17 10.99
CA ARG A 81 -3.67 11.57 12.37
C ARG A 81 -2.52 11.11 13.27
N GLY A 82 -1.94 12.05 14.03
CA GLY A 82 -0.88 11.78 14.99
C GLY A 82 0.55 12.01 14.50
N PHE A 83 0.78 12.28 13.20
CA PHE A 83 2.12 12.62 12.71
C PHE A 83 2.46 14.09 13.04
N ARG A 84 3.39 14.29 13.97
CA ARG A 84 3.89 15.62 14.36
C ARG A 84 5.09 15.99 13.51
N THR A 85 5.10 17.20 12.94
CA THR A 85 6.16 17.66 12.06
C THR A 85 6.49 19.12 12.30
N GLN A 86 7.71 19.51 11.98
CA GLN A 86 8.18 20.90 11.96
C GLN A 86 8.11 21.53 10.56
N TYR A 87 7.43 20.87 9.61
CA TYR A 87 7.39 21.32 8.23
C TYR A 87 6.66 22.66 8.10
N ARG A 88 7.34 23.67 7.50
CA ARG A 88 6.73 24.99 7.21
C ARG A 88 5.49 24.89 6.33
N ARG A 89 5.48 23.96 5.37
CA ARG A 89 4.33 23.64 4.52
C ARG A 89 3.98 22.18 4.69
N LYS A 90 2.71 21.97 5.02
CA LYS A 90 2.13 20.67 5.32
C LYS A 90 1.84 19.82 4.06
N ASN A 91 2.40 20.12 2.89
CA ASN A 91 2.04 19.47 1.63
C ASN A 91 2.94 18.26 1.27
N PHE A 92 3.39 17.49 2.25
CA PHE A 92 4.27 16.34 1.99
C PHE A 92 3.46 15.12 1.55
N VAL A 93 3.77 14.60 0.35
CA VAL A 93 3.20 13.35 -0.17
C VAL A 93 4.21 12.22 0.07
N GLN A 94 3.83 11.25 0.88
CA GLN A 94 4.61 10.04 1.12
C GLN A 94 4.07 8.86 0.31
N ILE A 95 4.94 7.90 -0.01
CA ILE A 95 4.54 6.57 -0.46
C ILE A 95 4.39 5.63 0.74
N TYR A 96 3.52 4.65 0.61
CA TYR A 96 3.30 3.61 1.60
C TYR A 96 2.72 2.36 0.94
N ILE A 97 2.85 1.22 1.59
CA ILE A 97 2.22 -0.03 1.15
C ILE A 97 0.87 -0.15 1.82
N THR A 98 -0.15 -0.53 1.06
CA THR A 98 -1.42 -0.98 1.61
C THR A 98 -1.81 -2.30 0.99
N PHE A 99 -2.47 -3.15 1.75
CA PHE A 99 -3.05 -4.35 1.18
C PHE A 99 -4.34 -4.74 1.87
N HIS A 100 -5.25 -5.33 1.08
CA HIS A 100 -6.52 -5.85 1.55
C HIS A 100 -6.41 -7.37 1.63
N ALA A 101 -6.99 -7.98 2.67
CA ALA A 101 -6.93 -9.42 2.87
C ALA A 101 -8.35 -10.00 3.00
N SER A 102 -8.53 -11.20 2.46
CA SER A 102 -9.78 -11.97 2.61
C SER A 102 -9.99 -12.44 4.03
N GLU A 103 -8.92 -12.59 4.81
CA GLU A 103 -8.92 -13.07 6.20
C GLU A 103 -7.92 -12.29 7.05
N LYS A 104 -8.02 -12.43 8.37
CA LYS A 104 -7.10 -11.78 9.31
C LYS A 104 -5.74 -12.49 9.25
N ILE A 105 -4.70 -11.73 8.96
CA ILE A 105 -3.31 -12.13 9.18
C ILE A 105 -2.98 -11.90 10.65
N GLU A 106 -2.38 -12.91 11.28
CA GLU A 106 -1.87 -12.84 12.65
C GLU A 106 -0.87 -11.69 12.80
N GLU A 107 -0.99 -10.95 13.90
CA GLU A 107 -0.21 -9.73 14.11
C GLU A 107 1.28 -10.06 14.31
N GLU A 108 1.57 -11.12 15.06
CA GLU A 108 2.92 -11.63 15.29
C GLU A 108 3.60 -12.00 13.97
N LEU A 109 2.88 -12.71 13.10
CA LEU A 109 3.39 -13.11 11.79
C LEU A 109 3.65 -11.91 10.89
N LEU A 110 2.75 -10.93 10.87
CA LEU A 110 2.92 -9.73 10.07
C LEU A 110 4.08 -8.87 10.57
N ASN A 111 4.24 -8.75 11.89
CA ASN A 111 5.36 -8.06 12.51
C ASN A 111 6.68 -8.79 12.20
N GLU A 112 6.74 -10.12 12.27
CA GLU A 112 7.91 -10.91 11.88
C GLU A 112 8.31 -10.64 10.41
N ILE A 113 7.34 -10.62 9.50
CA ILE A 113 7.60 -10.32 8.08
C ILE A 113 8.15 -8.91 7.89
N ALA A 114 7.56 -7.92 8.57
CA ALA A 114 7.98 -6.53 8.45
C ALA A 114 9.36 -6.30 9.06
N GLU A 115 9.63 -6.82 10.25
CA GLU A 115 10.93 -6.74 10.92
C GLU A 115 12.02 -7.37 10.05
N ALA A 116 11.74 -8.53 9.45
CA ALA A 116 12.71 -9.22 8.60
C ALA A 116 13.03 -8.50 7.28
N VAL A 117 12.26 -7.47 6.89
CA VAL A 117 12.46 -6.72 5.64
C VAL A 117 12.87 -5.27 5.87
N TYR A 118 12.25 -4.63 6.87
CA TYR A 118 12.39 -3.20 7.13
C TYR A 118 12.96 -2.91 8.52
N GLY A 119 13.18 -3.93 9.37
CA GLY A 119 13.54 -3.74 10.77
C GLY A 119 12.55 -2.81 11.49
N ASP A 120 13.09 -1.87 12.25
CA ASP A 120 12.34 -0.87 13.00
C ASP A 120 11.93 0.37 12.17
N GLU A 121 12.16 0.37 10.85
CA GLU A 121 11.94 1.54 10.00
C GLU A 121 10.49 1.69 9.53
N VAL A 122 9.57 0.79 9.90
CA VAL A 122 8.16 0.87 9.52
C VAL A 122 7.18 0.74 10.70
N ASN A 123 5.99 1.30 10.50
CA ASN A 123 4.82 1.11 11.33
C ASN A 123 3.73 0.39 10.54
N ILE A 124 3.04 -0.54 11.19
CA ILE A 124 1.90 -1.24 10.59
C ILE A 124 0.61 -0.75 11.25
N LYS A 125 -0.39 -0.44 10.43
CA LYS A 125 -1.76 -0.17 10.88
C LYS A 125 -2.68 -1.23 10.29
N THR A 126 -3.53 -1.78 11.14
CA THR A 126 -4.51 -2.80 10.78
C THR A 126 -5.91 -2.31 11.10
N ARG A 127 -6.87 -2.63 10.25
CA ARG A 127 -8.30 -2.44 10.53
C ARG A 127 -9.15 -3.50 9.85
N ALA A 128 -10.29 -3.82 10.46
CA ALA A 128 -11.36 -4.51 9.76
C ALA A 128 -11.99 -3.57 8.73
N LEU A 129 -12.57 -4.14 7.68
CA LEU A 129 -13.27 -3.43 6.61
C LEU A 129 -14.74 -3.78 6.62
N SER A 130 -15.59 -2.76 6.54
CA SER A 130 -16.97 -2.94 6.08
C SER A 130 -17.05 -2.89 4.55
N GLU A 131 -18.21 -3.24 3.99
CA GLU A 131 -18.44 -3.02 2.57
C GLU A 131 -18.41 -1.52 2.19
N GLU A 132 -18.90 -0.63 3.06
CA GLU A 132 -18.80 0.81 2.80
C GLU A 132 -17.34 1.29 2.75
N ASP A 133 -16.45 0.71 3.56
CA ASP A 133 -15.02 1.01 3.50
C ASP A 133 -14.41 0.66 2.13
N VAL A 134 -14.78 -0.51 1.58
CA VAL A 134 -14.32 -0.96 0.26
C VAL A 134 -14.86 -0.05 -0.84
N LEU A 135 -16.15 0.32 -0.78
CA LEU A 135 -16.75 1.26 -1.71
C LEU A 135 -16.10 2.64 -1.62
N GLY A 136 -15.82 3.12 -0.41
CA GLY A 136 -15.08 4.38 -0.19
C GLY A 136 -13.66 4.33 -0.75
N ALA A 137 -12.97 3.18 -0.67
CA ALA A 137 -11.67 2.99 -1.30
C ALA A 137 -11.75 3.05 -2.83
N ILE A 138 -12.77 2.40 -3.43
CA ILE A 138 -13.03 2.46 -4.87
C ILE A 138 -13.27 3.90 -5.33
N GLU A 139 -14.07 4.67 -4.60
CA GLU A 139 -14.38 6.06 -4.97
C GLU A 139 -13.14 6.96 -4.87
N LYS A 140 -12.30 6.78 -3.86
CA LYS A 140 -11.00 7.46 -3.78
C LYS A 140 -10.11 7.13 -4.98
N ILE A 141 -10.00 5.85 -5.34
CA ILE A 141 -9.24 5.41 -6.53
C ILE A 141 -9.80 6.07 -7.81
N ARG A 142 -11.11 6.26 -7.92
CA ARG A 142 -11.77 6.93 -9.06
C ARG A 142 -11.43 8.42 -9.16
N ILE A 143 -11.34 9.12 -8.04
CA ILE A 143 -11.14 10.58 -8.04
C ILE A 143 -9.66 10.95 -8.09
N GLU A 144 -8.80 10.20 -7.40
CA GLU A 144 -7.44 10.65 -7.21
C GLU A 144 -6.52 10.35 -8.42
N ALA A 145 -5.66 11.32 -8.76
CA ALA A 145 -4.58 11.18 -9.73
C ALA A 145 -3.37 10.38 -9.18
N LEU A 146 -3.58 9.45 -8.24
CA LEU A 146 -2.52 8.81 -7.44
C LEU A 146 -1.54 7.95 -8.23
N TYR A 147 -1.73 7.75 -9.53
CA TYR A 147 -1.02 6.72 -10.27
C TYR A 147 0.21 7.20 -11.03
N ASP A 148 0.66 8.44 -10.91
CA ASP A 148 1.98 8.77 -11.45
C ASP A 148 3.08 8.36 -10.46
N PHE A 149 3.73 7.23 -10.74
CA PHE A 149 4.88 6.69 -9.99
C PHE A 149 6.16 6.74 -10.82
N SER A 150 6.16 7.46 -11.96
CA SER A 150 7.26 7.43 -12.92
C SER A 150 8.58 7.84 -12.28
N ALA A 151 8.55 8.86 -11.42
CA ALA A 151 9.71 9.32 -10.66
C ALA A 151 10.36 8.24 -9.76
N TYR A 152 9.59 7.26 -9.26
CA TYR A 152 10.15 6.20 -8.41
C TYR A 152 10.81 5.07 -9.21
N TYR A 153 10.52 4.97 -10.51
CA TYR A 153 11.23 3.99 -11.34
C TYR A 153 12.70 4.38 -11.50
N GLU A 154 12.99 5.68 -11.51
CA GLU A 154 14.37 6.20 -11.51
C GLU A 154 15.08 5.84 -10.21
N ILE A 155 14.43 6.05 -9.06
CA ILE A 155 14.98 5.72 -7.74
C ILE A 155 15.25 4.21 -7.60
N LYS A 156 14.31 3.36 -8.04
CA LYS A 156 14.49 1.90 -7.96
C LYS A 156 15.41 1.34 -9.07
N GLY A 157 15.73 2.13 -10.09
CA GLY A 157 16.44 1.69 -11.29
C GLY A 157 15.67 0.72 -12.19
N ARG A 158 14.40 0.39 -11.85
CA ARG A 158 13.54 -0.50 -12.63
C ARG A 158 12.06 -0.25 -12.40
N LYS A 159 11.24 -0.62 -13.39
CA LYS A 159 9.77 -0.67 -13.23
C LYS A 159 9.40 -1.73 -12.20
N PHE A 160 8.40 -1.44 -11.37
CA PHE A 160 7.85 -2.38 -10.39
C PHE A 160 6.33 -2.45 -10.50
N ASN A 161 5.77 -3.59 -10.07
CA ASN A 161 4.33 -3.78 -10.01
C ASN A 161 3.76 -3.03 -8.80
N ARG A 162 3.04 -1.95 -9.08
CA ARG A 162 2.37 -1.10 -8.06
C ARG A 162 1.15 -1.77 -7.44
N TYR A 163 0.63 -2.77 -8.12
CA TYR A 163 -0.57 -3.51 -7.76
C TYR A 163 -0.33 -4.98 -8.11
N SER A 164 -0.68 -5.88 -7.19
CA SER A 164 -0.64 -7.32 -7.43
C SER A 164 -1.65 -8.04 -6.55
N GLY A 165 -2.35 -9.01 -7.13
CA GLY A 165 -3.06 -10.02 -6.35
C GLY A 165 -2.09 -11.13 -5.95
N ILE A 166 -2.01 -11.43 -4.66
CA ILE A 166 -1.20 -12.48 -4.05
C ILE A 166 -2.15 -13.61 -3.64
N ASN A 167 -1.78 -14.86 -3.92
CA ASN A 167 -2.61 -16.04 -3.62
C ASN A 167 -4.03 -15.91 -4.20
N ARG A 168 -4.12 -15.60 -5.50
CA ARG A 168 -5.39 -15.38 -6.22
C ARG A 168 -6.38 -16.54 -6.12
N SER A 169 -5.89 -17.76 -5.94
CA SER A 169 -6.72 -18.95 -5.70
C SER A 169 -7.52 -18.85 -4.39
N SER A 170 -7.06 -18.05 -3.43
CA SER A 170 -7.71 -17.79 -2.16
C SER A 170 -8.60 -16.54 -2.17
N PHE A 171 -8.84 -15.94 -3.34
CA PHE A 171 -9.76 -14.80 -3.43
C PHE A 171 -11.20 -15.31 -3.30
N LEU A 172 -11.93 -14.74 -2.34
CA LEU A 172 -13.33 -15.07 -2.10
C LEU A 172 -14.21 -14.14 -2.94
N ARG A 173 -15.04 -14.68 -3.84
CA ARG A 173 -15.99 -13.86 -4.61
C ARG A 173 -17.13 -13.42 -3.70
N LYS A 174 -17.64 -12.21 -3.93
CA LYS A 174 -18.91 -11.80 -3.33
C LYS A 174 -20.05 -12.60 -3.99
N GLU A 175 -20.97 -13.10 -3.17
CA GLU A 175 -22.20 -13.75 -3.63
C GLU A 175 -23.21 -12.73 -4.19
#